data_AF-A0A2W4QZP0-F1
#
_entry.id   AF-A0A2W4QZP0-F1
#
_cell.length_a   1.000
_cell.length_b   1.000
_cell.length_c   1.000
_cell.angle_alpha   90.00
_cell.angle_beta   90.00
_cell.angle_gamma   90.00
#
_symmetry.space_group_name_H-M   'P 1'
#
loop_
_entity.id
_entity.type
_entity.pdbx_description
1 polymer ?
#
loop_
_entity_poly.entity_id
_entity_poly.type
_entity_poly.pdbx_seq_one_letter_code
_entity_poly.pdbx_strand_id
1 'polypeptide(L)' 'MEFNPADHPHRRLNPLTGDYVLVSPHRTKRPWQGQVERLPDEQRPAYD' A
#
# COMPACT_ATOMS: atom_id res chain seq x y z
N MET A 1 -23.51 13.42 -5.12
CA MET A 1 -22.11 13.41 -4.64
C MET A 1 -21.24 12.95 -5.77
N GLU A 2 -20.20 13.70 -6.09
CA GLU A 2 -19.22 13.36 -7.13
C GLU A 2 -18.18 12.38 -6.59
N PHE A 3 -17.72 11.45 -7.42
CA PHE A 3 -16.70 10.50 -7.02
C PHE A 3 -15.31 11.17 -6.97
N ASN A 4 -14.67 11.19 -5.80
CA ASN A 4 -13.26 11.56 -5.65
C ASN A 4 -12.42 10.32 -5.26
N PRO A 5 -11.45 9.86 -6.08
CA PRO A 5 -10.62 8.70 -5.76
C PRO A 5 -9.69 8.91 -4.55
N ALA A 6 -9.42 10.16 -4.14
CA ALA A 6 -8.64 10.45 -2.94
C ALA A 6 -9.43 10.16 -1.65
N ASP A 7 -10.77 10.21 -1.73
CA ASP A 7 -11.64 10.08 -0.56
C ASP A 7 -12.42 8.77 -0.57
N HIS A 8 -12.90 8.34 -1.74
CA HIS A 8 -13.80 7.22 -1.87
C HIS A 8 -13.07 5.90 -2.14
N PRO A 9 -13.45 4.80 -1.46
CA PRO A 9 -12.97 3.46 -1.78
C PRO A 9 -13.30 3.06 -3.22
N HIS A 10 -12.36 2.39 -3.88
CA HIS A 10 -12.53 1.95 -5.27
C HIS A 10 -11.63 0.75 -5.59
N ARG A 11 -11.80 0.15 -6.77
CA ARG A 11 -10.93 -0.94 -7.26
C ARG A 11 -10.13 -0.48 -8.48
N ARG A 12 -8.90 -0.97 -8.62
CA ARG A 12 -8.05 -0.76 -9.80
C ARG A 12 -7.64 -2.10 -10.40
N LEU A 13 -7.73 -2.22 -11.72
CA LEU A 13 -7.23 -3.39 -12.45
C LEU A 13 -5.70 -3.33 -12.56
N ASN A 14 -5.03 -4.42 -12.23
CA ASN A 14 -3.63 -4.65 -12.58
C ASN A 14 -3.58 -5.33 -13.95
N PRO A 15 -3.15 -4.64 -15.03
CA PRO A 15 -3.15 -5.22 -16.38
C PRO A 15 -2.10 -6.33 -16.57
N LEU A 16 -1.10 -6.43 -15.68
CA LEU A 16 -0.07 -7.47 -15.76
C LEU A 16 -0.57 -8.81 -15.24
N THR A 17 -1.45 -8.81 -14.24
CA THR A 17 -1.98 -10.03 -13.62
C THR A 17 -3.44 -10.29 -13.95
N GLY A 18 -4.19 -9.28 -14.42
CA GLY A 18 -5.63 -9.34 -14.63
C GLY A 18 -6.46 -9.16 -13.35
N ASP A 19 -5.81 -8.98 -12.20
CA ASP A 19 -6.49 -8.90 -10.91
C ASP A 19 -6.93 -7.49 -10.55
N TYR A 20 -7.92 -7.41 -9.67
CA TYR A 20 -8.36 -6.13 -9.10
C TYR A 20 -7.83 -5.93 -7.69
N VAL A 21 -7.30 -4.74 -7.43
CA VAL A 21 -6.84 -4.30 -6.12
C VAL A 21 -7.86 -3.35 -5.50
N LEU A 22 -8.28 -3.60 -4.25
CA LEU A 22 -9.10 -2.68 -3.48
C LEU A 22 -8.24 -1.55 -2.91
N VAL A 23 -8.65 -0.31 -3.17
CA VAL A 23 -8.04 0.91 -2.65
C VAL A 23 -8.97 1.51 -1.59
N SER A 24 -8.46 1.63 -0.37
CA SER A 24 -9.14 2.31 0.75
C SER A 24 -8.26 3.47 1.24
N PRO A 25 -8.46 4.71 0.73
CA PRO A 25 -7.52 5.81 0.93
C PRO A 25 -7.24 6.18 2.40
N HIS A 26 -8.16 5.84 3.30
CA HIS A 26 -8.13 6.22 4.70
C HIS A 26 -7.59 5.13 5.64
N ARG A 27 -7.20 3.96 5.11
CA ARG A 27 -6.86 2.76 5.90
C ARG A 27 -5.74 2.99 6.91
N THR A 28 -4.78 3.85 6.59
CA THR A 28 -3.62 4.17 7.45
C THR A 28 -3.96 5.09 8.62
N LYS A 29 -5.13 5.75 8.62
CA LYS A 29 -5.58 6.59 9.75
C LYS A 29 -5.96 5.78 10.99
N ARG A 30 -6.15 4.46 10.84
CA ARG A 30 -6.42 3.58 11.97
C ARG A 30 -5.14 3.44 12.82
N PRO A 31 -5.19 3.73 14.14
CA PRO A 31 -4.03 3.54 15.01
C PRO A 31 -3.49 2.12 14.93
N TRP A 32 -2.18 2.01 14.68
CA TRP A 32 -1.48 0.72 14.69
C TRP A 32 -1.16 0.32 16.13
N GLN A 33 -1.57 -0.88 16.52
CA GLN A 33 -1.26 -1.49 17.83
C GLN A 33 -0.67 -2.90 17.69
N GLY A 34 -0.30 -3.28 16.48
CA GLY A 34 0.25 -4.60 16.18
C GLY A 34 1.78 -4.61 16.22
N GLN A 35 2.33 -5.65 15.60
CA GLN A 35 3.77 -5.88 15.48
C GLN A 35 4.49 -4.73 14.74
N VAL A 36 5.71 -4.41 15.16
CA VAL A 36 6.62 -3.52 14.41
C VAL A 36 7.84 -4.33 14.00
N GLU A 37 8.10 -4.43 12.71
CA GLU A 37 9.27 -5.14 12.18
C GLU A 37 10.56 -4.32 12.42
N ARG A 38 11.70 -5.02 12.55
CA ARG A 38 13.01 -4.36 12.63
C ARG A 38 13.43 -3.87 11.25
N LEU A 39 14.13 -2.75 11.19
CA LEU A 39 14.75 -2.29 9.96
C LEU A 39 15.83 -3.31 9.52
N PRO A 40 15.99 -3.55 8.21
CA PRO A 40 17.08 -4.36 7.70
C PRO A 40 18.42 -3.67 7.93
N ASP A 41 19.50 -4.46 8.02
CA ASP A 41 20.86 -3.92 8.11
C ASP A 41 21.20 -3.13 6.82
N GLU A 42 21.84 -1.97 6.97
CA GLU A 42 22.20 -1.10 5.85
C GLU A 42 23.36 -1.65 4.98
N GLN A 43 23.97 -2.77 5.40
CA GLN A 43 25.08 -3.40 4.70
C GLN A 43 24.59 -3.99 3.38
N ARG A 44 24.76 -3.22 2.31
CA ARG A 44 24.54 -3.65 0.94
C ARG A 44 25.81 -4.33 0.41
N PRO A 45 25.68 -5.39 -0.41
CA PRO A 45 26.84 -5.98 -1.08
C PRO A 45 27.54 -4.93 -1.95
N ALA A 46 28.88 -4.94 -1.94
CA ALA A 46 29.66 -4.22 -2.92
C ALA A 46 29.51 -4.94 -4.27
N TYR A 47 29.04 -4.23 -5.29
CA TYR A 47 29.04 -4.72 -6.67
C TYR A 47 30.36 -4.28 -7.34
N ASP A 48 30.94 -5.15 -8.17
CA ASP A 48 32.09 -4.87 -9.07
C ASP A 48 31.56 -4.59 -10.50
#